data_AF-A1U9H0-F1
#
_entry.id   AF-A1U9H0-F1
#
_cell.length_a   1.000
_cell.length_b   1.000
_cell.length_c   1.000
_cell.angle_alpha   90.00
_cell.angle_beta   90.00
_cell.angle_gamma   90.00
#
_symmetry.space_group_name_H-M   'P 1'
#
loop_
_entity.id
_entity.type
_entity.pdbx_description
1 polymer ?
#
loop_
_entity_poly.entity_id
_entity_poly.type
_entity_poly.pdbx_seq_one_letter_code
_entity_poly.pdbx_strand_id
1 'polypeptide(L)' 'MTLSHTHSLNDIRTAIRELSTRADLARKQGRPSDAAEIERRIQGYREELAQRP' A
#
# COMPACT_ATOMS: atom_id res chain seq x y z
N MET A 1 -11.49 13.78 -24.25
CA MET A 1 -10.24 13.67 -23.48
C MET A 1 -10.03 12.20 -23.15
N THR A 2 -8.95 11.60 -23.66
CA THR A 2 -8.67 10.17 -23.45
C THR A 2 -8.22 9.95 -22.01
N LEU A 3 -9.12 9.50 -21.14
CA LEU A 3 -8.77 8.89 -19.86
C LEU A 3 -8.08 7.56 -20.14
N SER A 4 -6.84 7.64 -20.62
CA SER A 4 -5.94 6.50 -20.68
C SER A 4 -5.87 5.92 -19.28
N HIS A 5 -6.23 4.64 -19.18
CA HIS A 5 -6.12 3.75 -18.03
C HIS A 5 -4.69 3.70 -17.48
N THR A 6 -4.20 4.80 -16.94
CA THR A 6 -3.02 4.83 -16.10
C THR A 6 -3.55 4.73 -14.68
N HIS A 7 -4.03 3.54 -14.29
CA HIS A 7 -4.02 3.09 -12.90
C HIS A 7 -2.53 2.97 -12.49
N SER A 8 -1.87 4.12 -12.48
CA SER A 8 -0.43 4.25 -12.56
C SER A 8 0.10 4.11 -11.16
N LEU A 9 1.39 3.87 -11.05
CA LEU A 9 2.18 3.76 -9.84
C LEU A 9 1.81 4.79 -8.73
N ASN A 10 1.28 5.97 -9.10
CA ASN A 10 0.70 6.96 -8.16
C ASN A 10 -0.49 6.45 -7.33
N ASP A 11 -1.41 5.70 -7.93
CA ASP A 11 -2.55 5.10 -7.24
C ASP A 11 -2.08 4.02 -6.26
N ILE A 12 -1.15 3.18 -6.68
CA ILE A 12 -0.50 2.17 -5.83
C ILE A 12 0.25 2.84 -4.66
N ARG A 13 0.97 3.95 -4.90
CA ARG A 13 1.63 4.74 -3.85
C ARG A 13 0.63 5.34 -2.87
N THR A 14 -0.52 5.79 -3.37
CA THR A 14 -1.60 6.33 -2.54
C THR A 14 -2.19 5.22 -1.66
N ALA A 15 -2.52 4.08 -2.26
CA ALA A 15 -3.00 2.90 -1.54
C ALA A 15 -1.99 2.41 -0.48
N ILE A 16 -0.69 2.39 -0.79
CA ILE A 16 0.37 2.05 0.19
C ILE A 16 0.34 3.03 1.37
N ARG A 17 0.16 4.33 1.12
CA ARG A 17 0.15 5.35 2.18
C ARG A 17 -1.08 5.21 3.08
N GLU A 18 -2.24 4.92 2.51
CA GLU A 18 -3.47 4.65 3.24
C GLU A 18 -3.36 3.37 4.09
N LEU A 19 -2.83 2.30 3.49
CA LEU A 19 -2.57 1.04 4.18
C LEU A 19 -1.55 1.23 5.32
N SER A 20 -0.46 1.98 5.12
CA SER A 20 0.51 2.29 6.18
C SER A 20 -0.14 3.02 7.35
N THR A 21 -1.03 3.96 7.08
CA THR A 21 -1.75 4.69 8.13
C THR A 21 -2.65 3.75 8.93
N ARG A 22 -3.31 2.79 8.25
CA ARG A 22 -4.13 1.77 8.90
C ARG A 22 -3.29 0.78 9.72
N ALA A 23 -2.10 0.41 9.24
CA ALA A 23 -1.17 -0.44 9.98
C ALA A 23 -0.66 0.25 11.26
N ASP A 24 -0.31 1.53 11.18
CA ASP A 24 0.09 2.33 12.35
C ASP A 24 -1.04 2.43 13.38
N LEU A 25 -2.27 2.69 12.92
CA LEU A 25 -3.47 2.68 13.76
C LEU A 25 -3.70 1.30 14.41
N ALA A 26 -3.52 0.21 13.67
CA ALA A 26 -3.65 -1.14 14.20
C ALA A 26 -2.58 -1.45 15.27
N ARG A 27 -1.32 -1.00 15.07
CA ARG A 27 -0.28 -1.10 16.11
C ARG A 27 -0.64 -0.31 17.36
N LYS A 28 -1.13 0.92 17.20
CA LYS A 28 -1.59 1.78 18.32
C LYS A 28 -2.76 1.18 19.09
N GLN A 29 -3.64 0.45 18.41
CA GLN A 29 -4.77 -0.26 19.04
C GLN A 29 -4.39 -1.62 19.64
N GLY A 30 -3.10 -2.00 19.61
CA GLY A 30 -2.66 -3.30 20.13
C GLY A 30 -3.05 -4.49 19.26
N ARG A 31 -3.26 -4.27 17.95
CA ARG A 31 -3.57 -5.32 16.95
C ARG A 31 -2.37 -5.55 16.02
N PRO A 32 -1.24 -6.09 16.53
CA PRO A 32 -0.02 -6.27 15.74
C PRO A 32 -0.19 -7.23 14.57
N SER A 33 -1.10 -8.22 14.67
CA SER A 33 -1.39 -9.16 13.58
C SER A 33 -2.00 -8.47 12.36
N ASP A 34 -2.91 -7.52 12.59
CA ASP A 34 -3.56 -6.72 11.54
C ASP A 34 -2.52 -5.82 10.85
N ALA A 35 -1.65 -5.17 11.65
CA ALA A 35 -0.55 -4.37 11.12
C ALA A 35 0.44 -5.21 10.29
N ALA A 36 0.80 -6.40 10.76
CA ALA A 36 1.73 -7.29 10.05
C ALA A 36 1.16 -7.82 8.72
N GLU A 37 -0.15 -8.05 8.65
CA GLU A 37 -0.82 -8.41 7.39
C GLU A 37 -0.80 -7.24 6.40
N ILE A 38 -1.15 -6.04 6.88
CA ILE A 38 -1.16 -4.83 6.05
C ILE A 38 0.25 -4.51 5.54
N GLU A 39 1.28 -4.62 6.38
CA GLU A 39 2.67 -4.40 5.97
C GLU A 39 3.17 -5.41 4.95
N ARG A 40 2.81 -6.69 5.09
CA ARG A 40 3.11 -7.70 4.06
C ARG A 40 2.47 -7.36 2.72
N ARG A 41 1.24 -6.84 2.73
CA ARG A 41 0.54 -6.41 1.54
C ARG A 41 1.21 -5.21 0.87
N ILE A 42 1.61 -4.21 1.68
CA ILE A 42 2.39 -3.05 1.23
C ILE A 42 3.71 -3.48 0.59
N GLN A 43 4.40 -4.45 1.20
CA GLN A 43 5.65 -4.97 0.67
C GLN A 43 5.45 -5.54 -0.74
N GLY A 44 4.42 -6.35 -0.96
CA GLY A 44 4.09 -6.88 -2.30
C GLY A 44 3.80 -5.78 -3.32
N TYR A 45 3.10 -4.71 -2.93
CA TYR A 45 2.89 -3.54 -3.81
C TYR A 45 4.21 -2.81 -4.12
N ARG A 46 5.11 -2.67 -3.14
CA ARG A 46 6.43 -2.05 -3.36
C ARG A 46 7.32 -2.89 -4.27
N GLU A 47 7.23 -4.22 -4.19
CA GLU A 47 7.96 -5.12 -5.07
C GLU A 47 7.44 -5.02 -6.51
N GLU A 48 6.13 -4.96 -6.73
CA GLU A 48 5.53 -4.71 -8.06
C GLU A 48 5.93 -3.33 -8.62
N LEU A 49 6.01 -2.30 -7.76
CA LEU A 49 6.54 -0.99 -8.14
C LEU A 49 8.04 -1.05 -8.49
N ALA A 50 8.83 -1.86 -7.79
CA ALA A 50 10.27 -1.98 -8.00
C ALA A 50 10.62 -2.77 -9.27
N GLN A 51 9.75 -3.72 -9.67
CA GLN A 51 9.94 -4.50 -10.90
C GLN A 51 9.57 -3.72 -12.18
N ARG A 52 8.93 -2.54 -12.07
CA ARG A 52 8.60 -1.68 -13.20
C ARG A 52 9.44 -0.39 -13.14
N PRO A 53 10.56 -0.31 -13.90
CA PRO A 53 11.47 0.82 -13.89
C PRO A 53 10.87 2.10 -14.50
#